data_AF-A0A5J9WPM2-F1
#
_entry.id   AF-A0A5J9WPM2-F1
#
_cell.length_a   1.000
_cell.length_b   1.000
_cell.length_c   1.000
_cell.angle_alpha   90.00
_cell.angle_beta   90.00
_cell.angle_gamma   90.00
#
_symmetry.space_group_name_H-M   'P 1'
#
loop_
_entity.id
_entity.type
_entity.pdbx_description
1 polymer ?
#
loop_
_entity_poly.entity_id
_entity_poly.type
_entity_poly.pdbx_seq_one_letter_code
_entity_poly.pdbx_strand_id
1 'polypeptide(L)'
;IVPSFWLSKHNSVVVEMLIIENKGGAIALILAALFFIGTFSVLLTLLERWGRLPQHTFLDYSITNLLASFIIAFAFGQAGESKPGQTNFFTQLTEIHDNWPSVLIAIAGGIFLGLGDLIAQYAWAFAGLTVTNVICSSMTVVIGATINYFLDGRINQAEMLFPGVACFLIAVFLGATVHYSNAKDNEQKLSMVMARGIELSSDTAGIGTVLLDPEDPRNSGDAENINVTSQAKPGTLEFIVAVEKRRSIKVFGSSKLFGLGLVFLAGLCFSLFAPAINLATNDQ
;
A
#
# COMPACT_ATOMS: atom_id res chain seq x y z
N ILE A 1 -53.14 23.64 41.50
CA ILE A 1 -52.22 22.83 42.33
C ILE A 1 -51.64 21.76 41.41
N VAL A 2 -50.36 21.88 41.09
CA VAL A 2 -49.48 20.85 40.50
C VAL A 2 -48.77 20.18 41.69
N PRO A 3 -48.44 18.87 41.70
CA PRO A 3 -47.20 18.30 41.11
C PRO A 3 -47.44 16.97 40.35
N SER A 4 -46.84 16.66 39.18
CA SER A 4 -45.43 16.40 38.80
C SER A 4 -44.77 15.21 39.53
N PHE A 5 -44.47 14.12 38.78
CA PHE A 5 -43.40 13.08 38.90
C PHE A 5 -43.97 11.71 38.43
N TRP A 6 -43.79 11.25 37.19
CA TRP A 6 -42.59 10.54 36.75
C TRP A 6 -42.48 10.55 35.22
N LEU A 7 -41.32 11.00 34.75
CA LEU A 7 -40.76 10.76 33.42
C LEU A 7 -40.34 9.28 33.29
N SER A 8 -40.63 8.64 32.16
CA SER A 8 -39.62 7.89 31.40
C SER A 8 -40.25 7.40 30.10
N LYS A 9 -39.95 8.10 29.00
CA LYS A 9 -40.07 7.52 27.66
C LYS A 9 -38.80 7.86 26.93
N HIS A 10 -37.98 6.84 26.77
CA HIS A 10 -36.65 6.79 26.15
C HIS A 10 -36.38 7.90 25.14
N ASN A 11 -35.40 8.76 25.45
CA ASN A 11 -34.61 9.48 24.46
C ASN A 11 -33.81 8.44 23.65
N SER A 12 -34.36 7.98 22.53
CA SER A 12 -33.53 7.42 21.46
C SER A 12 -32.80 8.60 20.83
N VAL A 13 -31.53 8.78 21.19
CA VAL A 13 -30.65 9.71 20.49
C VAL A 13 -30.61 9.23 19.04
N VAL A 14 -31.21 9.99 18.13
CA VAL A 14 -31.06 9.77 16.69
C VAL A 14 -29.69 10.31 16.35
N VAL A 15 -28.83 9.44 15.85
CA VAL A 15 -27.42 9.70 15.60
C VAL A 15 -27.16 9.42 14.11
N GLU A 16 -26.36 10.25 13.46
CA GLU A 16 -26.59 10.89 12.15
C GLU A 16 -25.51 10.52 11.06
N MET A 17 -25.39 11.04 9.81
CA MET A 17 -24.29 10.63 8.85
C MET A 17 -23.71 11.73 7.93
N LEU A 18 -22.37 11.80 7.72
CA LEU A 18 -21.68 12.93 7.05
C LEU A 18 -21.43 12.67 5.55
N ILE A 19 -21.88 13.58 4.68
CA ILE A 19 -21.60 13.55 3.24
C ILE A 19 -20.97 14.88 2.80
N ILE A 20 -19.88 14.81 2.03
CA ILE A 20 -19.19 15.99 1.49
C ILE A 20 -19.76 16.30 0.10
N GLU A 21 -20.62 17.31 0.01
CA GLU A 21 -21.28 17.71 -1.24
C GLU A 21 -20.48 18.74 -2.06
N ASN A 22 -19.39 19.28 -1.52
CA ASN A 22 -18.61 20.33 -2.17
C ASN A 22 -17.48 19.76 -3.05
N LYS A 23 -17.45 20.18 -4.33
CA LYS A 23 -16.37 19.86 -5.30
C LYS A 23 -14.98 20.16 -4.75
N GLY A 24 -14.81 21.29 -4.04
CA GLY A 24 -13.52 21.65 -3.44
C GLY A 24 -13.09 20.68 -2.34
N GLY A 25 -14.04 20.20 -1.52
CA GLY A 25 -13.80 19.19 -0.50
C GLY A 25 -13.43 17.83 -1.09
N ALA A 26 -14.12 17.41 -2.16
CA ALA A 26 -13.81 16.18 -2.87
C ALA A 26 -12.38 16.19 -3.46
N ILE A 27 -11.99 17.30 -4.12
CA ILE A 27 -10.62 17.46 -4.65
C ILE A 27 -9.59 17.41 -3.53
N ALA A 28 -9.83 18.10 -2.41
CA ALA A 28 -8.92 18.08 -1.27
C ALA A 28 -8.74 16.67 -0.68
N LEU A 29 -9.82 15.89 -0.59
CA LEU A 29 -9.75 14.49 -0.14
C LEU A 29 -8.98 13.60 -1.12
N ILE A 30 -9.16 13.78 -2.43
CA ILE A 30 -8.39 13.04 -3.43
C ILE A 30 -6.89 13.35 -3.30
N LEU A 31 -6.52 14.63 -3.16
CA LEU A 31 -5.13 15.04 -2.98
C LEU A 31 -4.54 14.48 -1.67
N ALA A 32 -5.30 14.51 -0.57
CA ALA A 32 -4.89 13.92 0.69
C ALA A 32 -4.67 12.41 0.55
N ALA A 33 -5.60 11.70 -0.08
CA ALA A 33 -5.49 10.26 -0.33
C ALA A 33 -4.25 9.91 -1.17
N LEU A 34 -3.97 10.69 -2.24
CA LEU A 34 -2.78 10.51 -3.07
C LEU A 34 -1.47 10.75 -2.30
N PHE A 35 -1.47 11.72 -1.38
CA PHE A 35 -0.32 11.98 -0.51
C PHE A 35 -0.08 10.81 0.47
N PHE A 36 -1.13 10.34 1.14
CA PHE A 36 -1.01 9.24 2.09
C PHE A 36 -0.65 7.92 1.42
N ILE A 37 -1.27 7.58 0.28
CA ILE A 37 -1.00 6.32 -0.42
C ILE A 37 0.46 6.25 -0.92
N GLY A 38 0.99 7.36 -1.43
CA GLY A 38 2.38 7.44 -1.88
C GLY A 38 3.38 7.37 -0.71
N THR A 39 3.10 8.10 0.36
CA THR A 39 3.96 8.12 1.56
C THR A 39 3.99 6.75 2.25
N PHE A 40 2.84 6.08 2.29
CA PHE A 40 2.69 4.76 2.90
C PHE A 40 3.61 3.71 2.26
N SER A 41 3.63 3.57 0.94
CA SER A 41 4.52 2.59 0.27
C SER A 41 6.01 2.85 0.56
N VAL A 42 6.42 4.12 0.61
CA VAL A 42 7.80 4.51 0.92
C VAL A 42 8.16 4.12 2.35
N LEU A 43 7.30 4.42 3.33
CA LEU A 43 7.52 4.07 4.73
C LEU A 43 7.67 2.56 4.90
N LEU A 44 6.78 1.75 4.33
CA LEU A 44 6.85 0.29 4.45
C LEU A 44 8.17 -0.28 3.88
N THR A 45 8.66 0.28 2.78
CA THR A 45 9.95 -0.12 2.21
C THR A 45 11.13 0.32 3.07
N LEU A 46 11.04 1.46 3.76
CA LEU A 46 12.07 1.86 4.72
C LEU A 46 12.10 0.92 5.94
N LEU A 47 10.94 0.51 6.46
CA LEU A 47 10.86 -0.45 7.57
C LEU A 47 11.44 -1.82 7.18
N GLU A 48 11.19 -2.29 5.95
CA GLU A 48 11.81 -3.51 5.42
C GLU A 48 13.35 -3.39 5.36
N ARG A 49 13.86 -2.24 4.88
CA ARG A 49 15.30 -1.96 4.80
C ARG A 49 15.97 -1.85 6.17
N TRP A 50 15.21 -1.49 7.20
CA TRP A 50 15.68 -1.47 8.59
C TRP A 50 15.65 -2.86 9.26
N GLY A 51 15.19 -3.90 8.57
CA GLY A 51 15.24 -5.27 9.06
C GLY A 51 13.93 -5.78 9.65
N ARG A 52 12.85 -5.00 9.60
CA ARG A 52 11.54 -5.50 10.02
C ARG A 52 10.94 -6.41 8.95
N LEU A 53 10.44 -7.57 9.36
CA LEU A 53 9.80 -8.52 8.45
C LEU A 53 8.49 -7.94 7.91
N PRO A 54 8.21 -8.04 6.58
CA PRO A 54 6.98 -7.50 6.01
C PRO A 54 5.69 -8.09 6.59
N GLN A 55 5.71 -9.32 7.10
CA GLN A 55 4.53 -9.94 7.74
C GLN A 55 4.08 -9.17 8.99
N HIS A 56 5.02 -8.78 9.85
CA HIS A 56 4.70 -7.99 11.03
C HIS A 56 4.21 -6.60 10.64
N THR A 57 4.78 -6.00 9.61
CA THR A 57 4.36 -4.68 9.15
C THR A 57 2.97 -4.73 8.50
N PHE A 58 2.67 -5.78 7.73
CA PHE A 58 1.35 -6.03 7.18
C PHE A 58 0.29 -6.28 8.27
N LEU A 59 0.65 -7.00 9.34
CA LEU A 59 -0.27 -7.24 10.44
C LEU A 59 -0.61 -5.94 11.18
N ASP A 60 0.39 -5.11 11.50
CA ASP A 60 0.18 -3.79 12.11
C ASP A 60 -0.68 -2.91 11.21
N TYR A 61 -0.41 -2.91 9.90
CA TYR A 61 -1.21 -2.21 8.90
C TYR A 61 -2.66 -2.68 8.89
N SER A 62 -2.89 -3.99 8.87
CA SER A 62 -4.24 -4.57 8.81
C SER A 62 -5.05 -4.27 10.06
N ILE A 63 -4.43 -4.36 11.24
CA ILE A 63 -5.06 -4.00 12.52
C ILE A 63 -5.38 -2.50 12.56
N THR A 64 -4.44 -1.65 12.14
CA THR A 64 -4.64 -0.20 12.11
C THR A 64 -5.76 0.18 11.13
N ASN A 65 -5.80 -0.44 9.95
CA ASN A 65 -6.88 -0.23 8.98
C ASN A 65 -8.23 -0.71 9.50
N LEU A 66 -8.29 -1.85 10.20
CA LEU A 66 -9.53 -2.33 10.79
C LEU A 66 -10.05 -1.36 11.85
N LEU A 67 -9.17 -0.90 12.74
CA LEU A 67 -9.51 0.08 13.78
C LEU A 67 -9.93 1.42 13.18
N ALA A 68 -9.17 1.92 12.20
CA ALA A 68 -9.50 3.15 11.49
C ALA A 68 -10.84 3.02 10.76
N SER A 69 -11.06 1.92 10.04
CA SER A 69 -12.34 1.64 9.37
C SER A 69 -13.50 1.61 10.36
N PHE A 70 -13.32 0.99 11.53
CA PHE A 70 -14.35 0.96 12.57
C PHE A 70 -14.63 2.35 13.14
N ILE A 71 -13.58 3.12 13.44
CA ILE A 71 -13.70 4.50 13.96
C ILE A 71 -14.34 5.42 12.91
N ILE A 72 -13.96 5.32 11.64
CA ILE A 72 -14.50 6.10 10.52
C ILE A 72 -15.96 5.73 10.27
N ALA A 73 -16.28 4.43 10.20
CA ALA A 73 -17.65 3.96 10.03
C ALA A 73 -18.54 4.39 11.21
N PHE A 74 -18.02 4.34 12.43
CA PHE A 74 -18.73 4.84 13.61
C PHE A 74 -18.88 6.36 13.55
N ALA A 75 -17.79 7.12 13.39
CA ALA A 75 -17.82 8.58 13.42
C ALA A 75 -18.67 9.18 12.30
N PHE A 76 -18.48 8.74 11.06
CA PHE A 76 -19.24 9.26 9.92
C PHE A 76 -20.60 8.63 9.76
N GLY A 77 -20.79 7.37 10.18
CA GLY A 77 -22.11 6.74 10.20
C GLY A 77 -22.98 7.20 11.38
N GLN A 78 -22.45 8.10 12.23
CA GLN A 78 -23.11 8.72 13.39
C GLN A 78 -23.10 10.28 13.40
N ALA A 79 -22.51 10.97 12.42
CA ALA A 79 -22.45 12.45 12.39
C ALA A 79 -22.98 13.10 11.09
N GLY A 80 -24.17 13.72 11.04
CA GLY A 80 -24.75 14.49 9.91
C GLY A 80 -26.30 14.47 9.69
N GLU A 81 -26.88 15.63 9.32
CA GLU A 81 -28.33 15.90 9.36
C GLU A 81 -29.24 14.91 8.59
N SER A 82 -30.37 14.55 9.21
CA SER A 82 -31.35 13.58 8.70
C SER A 82 -32.04 14.04 7.40
N LYS A 83 -31.74 13.38 6.27
CA LYS A 83 -32.55 13.49 5.03
C LYS A 83 -33.55 12.32 4.94
N PRO A 84 -34.76 12.52 4.38
CA PRO A 84 -35.72 11.43 4.21
C PRO A 84 -35.14 10.32 3.31
N GLY A 85 -35.04 9.09 3.82
CA GLY A 85 -34.54 7.92 3.09
C GLY A 85 -33.12 7.45 3.46
N GLN A 86 -32.45 8.10 4.41
CA GLN A 86 -31.08 7.73 4.80
C GLN A 86 -31.08 7.09 6.20
N THR A 87 -30.64 5.82 6.28
CA THR A 87 -30.61 5.04 7.53
C THR A 87 -29.27 5.17 8.25
N ASN A 88 -29.29 5.07 9.57
CA ASN A 88 -28.10 5.17 10.43
C ASN A 88 -27.26 3.88 10.35
N PHE A 89 -26.00 3.94 10.76
CA PHE A 89 -25.07 2.79 10.73
C PHE A 89 -25.62 1.54 11.45
N PHE A 90 -26.22 1.70 12.63
CA PHE A 90 -26.77 0.57 13.39
C PHE A 90 -28.02 -0.07 12.74
N THR A 91 -28.84 0.73 12.06
CA THR A 91 -29.96 0.20 11.27
C THR A 91 -29.47 -0.60 10.07
N GLN A 92 -28.45 -0.11 9.36
CA GLN A 92 -27.82 -0.85 8.26
C GLN A 92 -27.15 -2.16 8.72
N LEU A 93 -26.53 -2.17 9.90
CA LEU A 93 -25.97 -3.39 10.51
C LEU A 93 -27.04 -4.43 10.84
N THR A 94 -28.22 -3.99 11.29
CA THR A 94 -29.32 -4.89 11.67
C THR A 94 -29.99 -5.50 10.44
N GLU A 95 -30.01 -4.76 9.33
CA GLU A 95 -30.58 -5.17 8.03
C GLU A 95 -29.58 -5.95 7.15
N ILE A 96 -28.40 -6.33 7.68
CA ILE A 96 -27.38 -7.11 6.94
C ILE A 96 -27.93 -8.40 6.33
N HIS A 97 -28.91 -9.02 7.00
CA HIS A 97 -29.52 -10.27 6.53
C HIS A 97 -30.13 -10.12 5.13
N ASP A 98 -30.67 -8.95 4.81
CA ASP A 98 -31.33 -8.70 3.53
C ASP A 98 -30.32 -8.39 2.41
N ASN A 99 -29.10 -7.96 2.78
CA ASN A 99 -28.02 -7.55 1.87
C ASN A 99 -26.80 -8.48 1.90
N TRP A 100 -27.00 -9.74 2.33
CA TRP A 100 -25.92 -10.71 2.49
C TRP A 100 -25.04 -10.93 1.25
N PRO A 101 -25.57 -11.01 0.00
CA PRO A 101 -24.74 -11.15 -1.19
C PRO A 101 -23.77 -9.99 -1.38
N SER A 102 -24.22 -8.75 -1.19
CA SER A 102 -23.40 -7.54 -1.28
C SER A 102 -22.30 -7.52 -0.21
N VAL A 103 -22.63 -7.93 1.02
CA VAL A 103 -21.65 -8.06 2.11
C VAL A 103 -20.58 -9.09 1.77
N LEU A 104 -20.96 -10.25 1.22
CA LEU A 104 -20.01 -11.30 0.82
C LEU A 104 -19.07 -10.81 -0.30
N ILE A 105 -19.60 -10.08 -1.28
CA ILE A 105 -18.80 -9.51 -2.37
C ILE A 105 -17.84 -8.44 -1.81
N ALA A 106 -18.28 -7.61 -0.87
CA ALA A 106 -17.42 -6.63 -0.20
C ALA A 106 -16.30 -7.31 0.60
N ILE A 107 -16.61 -8.39 1.34
CA ILE A 107 -15.61 -9.20 2.05
C ILE A 107 -14.61 -9.81 1.06
N ALA A 108 -15.09 -10.39 -0.05
CA ALA A 108 -14.23 -10.95 -1.08
C ALA A 108 -13.30 -9.87 -1.67
N GLY A 109 -13.82 -8.68 -1.98
CA GLY A 109 -13.03 -7.53 -2.42
C GLY A 109 -11.96 -7.15 -1.40
N GLY A 110 -12.31 -7.08 -0.11
CA GLY A 110 -11.37 -6.81 0.98
C GLY A 110 -10.26 -7.86 1.11
N ILE A 111 -10.59 -9.15 0.93
CA ILE A 111 -9.60 -10.24 0.93
C ILE A 111 -8.61 -10.07 -0.24
N PHE A 112 -9.10 -9.78 -1.45
CA PHE A 112 -8.23 -9.54 -2.60
C PHE A 112 -7.36 -8.30 -2.41
N LEU A 113 -7.90 -7.22 -1.84
CA LEU A 113 -7.12 -6.03 -1.51
C LEU A 113 -6.01 -6.35 -0.50
N GLY A 114 -6.32 -7.06 0.58
CA GLY A 114 -5.35 -7.46 1.60
C GLY A 114 -4.26 -8.40 1.07
N LEU A 115 -4.63 -9.38 0.24
CA LEU A 115 -3.67 -10.25 -0.45
C LEU A 115 -2.78 -9.45 -1.39
N GLY A 116 -3.35 -8.51 -2.15
CA GLY A 116 -2.61 -7.61 -3.02
C GLY A 116 -1.59 -6.79 -2.24
N ASP A 117 -1.99 -6.19 -1.11
CA ASP A 117 -1.12 -5.39 -0.24
C ASP A 117 0.02 -6.20 0.37
N LEU A 118 -0.26 -7.43 0.80
CA LEU A 118 0.77 -8.34 1.31
C LEU A 118 1.78 -8.69 0.22
N ILE A 119 1.30 -9.12 -0.95
CA ILE A 119 2.16 -9.50 -2.08
C ILE A 119 2.96 -8.29 -2.58
N ALA A 120 2.35 -7.10 -2.62
CA ALA A 120 2.99 -5.85 -3.01
C ALA A 120 4.17 -5.49 -2.09
N GLN A 121 4.07 -5.72 -0.78
CA GLN A 121 5.19 -5.50 0.14
C GLN A 121 6.40 -6.39 -0.17
N TYR A 122 6.16 -7.66 -0.48
CA TYR A 122 7.23 -8.55 -0.95
C TYR A 122 7.75 -8.10 -2.33
N ALA A 123 6.85 -7.70 -3.24
CA ALA A 123 7.23 -7.21 -4.56
C ALA A 123 8.09 -5.93 -4.49
N TRP A 124 7.83 -5.00 -3.56
CA TRP A 124 8.68 -3.83 -3.33
C TRP A 124 10.09 -4.21 -2.92
N ALA A 125 10.24 -5.27 -2.11
CA ALA A 125 11.54 -5.77 -1.72
C ALA A 125 12.31 -6.34 -2.93
N PHE A 126 11.66 -7.14 -3.80
CA PHE A 126 12.31 -7.84 -4.91
C PHE A 126 12.43 -7.03 -6.22
N ALA A 127 11.40 -6.30 -6.63
CA ALA A 127 11.32 -5.58 -7.90
C ALA A 127 11.47 -4.06 -7.75
N GLY A 128 11.36 -3.54 -6.53
CA GLY A 128 11.50 -2.12 -6.21
C GLY A 128 10.18 -1.33 -6.33
N LEU A 129 10.09 -0.27 -5.52
CA LEU A 129 8.89 0.56 -5.39
C LEU A 129 8.32 1.09 -6.71
N THR A 130 9.16 1.69 -7.55
CA THR A 130 8.72 2.34 -8.80
C THR A 130 8.11 1.35 -9.78
N VAL A 131 8.78 0.21 -9.99
CA VAL A 131 8.34 -0.80 -10.95
C VAL A 131 7.06 -1.47 -10.47
N THR A 132 7.02 -1.88 -9.20
CA THR A 132 5.84 -2.50 -8.61
C THR A 132 4.63 -1.57 -8.69
N ASN A 133 4.75 -0.32 -8.25
CA ASN A 133 3.59 0.58 -8.20
C ASN A 133 3.08 0.92 -9.60
N VAL A 134 3.96 1.14 -10.58
CA VAL A 134 3.56 1.42 -11.96
C VAL A 134 2.83 0.23 -12.58
N ILE A 135 3.37 -0.99 -12.46
CA ILE A 135 2.75 -2.18 -13.06
C ILE A 135 1.44 -2.52 -12.34
N CYS A 136 1.42 -2.51 -11.00
CA CYS A 136 0.21 -2.77 -10.23
C CYS A 136 -0.90 -1.76 -10.56
N SER A 137 -0.60 -0.45 -10.52
CA SER A 137 -1.58 0.60 -10.84
C SER A 137 -2.13 0.44 -12.25
N SER A 138 -1.25 0.20 -13.23
CA SER A 138 -1.67 0.03 -14.62
C SER A 138 -2.55 -1.19 -14.81
N MET A 139 -2.24 -2.30 -14.14
CA MET A 139 -3.04 -3.52 -14.22
C MET A 139 -4.41 -3.32 -13.56
N THR A 140 -4.45 -2.69 -12.39
CA THR A 140 -5.69 -2.31 -11.71
C THR A 140 -6.59 -1.47 -12.60
N VAL A 141 -6.02 -0.50 -13.33
CA VAL A 141 -6.80 0.32 -14.26
C VAL A 141 -7.25 -0.49 -15.47
N VAL A 142 -6.35 -1.20 -16.14
CA VAL A 142 -6.67 -1.93 -17.38
C VAL A 142 -7.73 -3.00 -17.11
N ILE A 143 -7.51 -3.87 -16.13
CA ILE A 143 -8.41 -4.99 -15.83
C ILE A 143 -9.62 -4.48 -15.06
N GLY A 144 -9.41 -3.75 -13.96
CA GLY A 144 -10.49 -3.31 -13.08
C GLY A 144 -11.47 -2.38 -13.77
N ALA A 145 -10.98 -1.39 -14.55
CA ALA A 145 -11.87 -0.49 -15.27
C ALA A 145 -12.59 -1.19 -16.45
N THR A 146 -11.95 -2.19 -17.08
CA THR A 146 -12.61 -3.01 -18.11
C THR A 146 -13.73 -3.85 -17.52
N ILE A 147 -13.50 -4.54 -16.39
CA ILE A 147 -14.54 -5.32 -15.71
C ILE A 147 -15.68 -4.39 -15.28
N ASN A 148 -15.36 -3.26 -14.63
CA ASN A 148 -16.36 -2.27 -14.21
C ASN A 148 -17.20 -1.74 -15.38
N TYR A 149 -16.57 -1.45 -16.52
CA TYR A 149 -17.29 -0.99 -17.70
C TYR A 149 -18.37 -1.97 -18.16
N PHE A 150 -18.11 -3.28 -18.08
CA PHE A 150 -19.10 -4.30 -18.40
C PHE A 150 -20.14 -4.50 -17.29
N LEU A 151 -19.74 -4.43 -16.03
CA LEU A 151 -20.64 -4.54 -14.88
C LEU A 151 -21.64 -3.37 -14.83
N ASP A 152 -21.20 -2.15 -15.12
CA ASP A 152 -22.03 -0.94 -15.15
C ASP A 152 -22.88 -0.82 -16.43
N GLY A 153 -23.11 -1.92 -17.17
CA GLY A 153 -23.94 -1.88 -18.39
C GLY A 153 -23.43 -0.93 -19.48
N ARG A 154 -22.12 -0.60 -19.47
CA ARG A 154 -21.46 0.31 -20.42
C ARG A 154 -21.93 1.77 -20.34
N ILE A 155 -22.40 2.22 -19.17
CA ILE A 155 -22.82 3.63 -18.96
C ILE A 155 -21.67 4.60 -19.19
N ASN A 156 -20.43 4.21 -18.86
CA ASN A 156 -19.28 5.09 -18.98
C ASN A 156 -18.89 5.35 -20.45
N GLN A 157 -18.40 6.54 -20.79
CA GLN A 157 -18.02 6.83 -22.17
C GLN A 157 -16.74 6.09 -22.57
N ALA A 158 -16.88 5.09 -23.44
CA ALA A 158 -15.79 4.31 -24.02
C ALA A 158 -14.68 5.20 -24.61
N GLU A 159 -15.08 6.35 -25.19
CA GLU A 159 -14.17 7.33 -25.82
C GLU A 159 -13.17 7.96 -24.85
N MET A 160 -13.48 8.06 -23.55
CA MET A 160 -12.54 8.56 -22.53
C MET A 160 -11.86 7.42 -21.76
N LEU A 161 -12.55 6.30 -21.57
CA LEU A 161 -12.04 5.16 -20.80
C LEU A 161 -10.88 4.45 -21.52
N PHE A 162 -11.07 4.07 -22.79
CA PHE A 162 -10.11 3.23 -23.51
C PHE A 162 -8.79 3.93 -23.85
N PRO A 163 -8.74 5.24 -24.17
CA PRO A 163 -7.46 5.95 -24.30
C PRO A 163 -6.67 6.00 -22.99
N GLY A 164 -7.34 6.16 -21.85
CA GLY A 164 -6.71 6.08 -20.53
C GLY A 164 -6.07 4.70 -20.31
N VAL A 165 -6.84 3.63 -20.55
CA VAL A 165 -6.36 2.24 -20.48
C VAL A 165 -5.15 2.02 -21.41
N ALA A 166 -5.18 2.54 -22.64
CA ALA A 166 -4.05 2.45 -23.58
C ALA A 166 -2.79 3.17 -23.07
N CYS A 167 -2.95 4.35 -22.44
CA CYS A 167 -1.85 5.07 -21.81
C CYS A 167 -1.20 4.23 -20.69
N PHE A 168 -2.01 3.58 -19.85
CA PHE A 168 -1.51 2.68 -18.81
C PHE A 168 -0.79 1.45 -19.37
N LEU A 169 -1.22 0.90 -20.51
CA LEU A 169 -0.48 -0.18 -21.18
C LEU A 169 0.94 0.26 -21.58
N ILE A 170 1.09 1.47 -22.12
CA ILE A 170 2.41 2.05 -22.44
C ILE A 170 3.25 2.19 -21.16
N ALA A 171 2.64 2.64 -20.05
CA ALA A 171 3.32 2.73 -18.76
C ALA A 171 3.83 1.37 -18.26
N VAL A 172 3.08 0.27 -18.47
CA VAL A 172 3.55 -1.10 -18.15
C VAL A 172 4.80 -1.45 -18.97
N PHE A 173 4.78 -1.21 -20.27
CA PHE A 173 5.94 -1.50 -21.13
C PHE A 173 7.17 -0.68 -20.72
N LEU A 174 6.99 0.61 -20.41
CA LEU A 174 8.06 1.45 -19.91
C LEU A 174 8.57 0.99 -18.54
N GLY A 175 7.68 0.62 -17.62
CA GLY A 175 8.04 0.07 -16.30
C GLY A 175 8.85 -1.23 -16.41
N ALA A 176 8.44 -2.13 -17.30
CA ALA A 176 9.14 -3.39 -17.55
C ALA A 176 10.53 -3.18 -18.18
N THR A 177 10.64 -2.25 -19.14
CA THR A 177 11.94 -1.93 -19.78
C THR A 177 12.90 -1.25 -18.80
N VAL A 178 12.41 -0.35 -17.94
CA VAL A 178 13.21 0.24 -16.85
C VAL A 178 13.69 -0.84 -15.87
N HIS A 179 12.82 -1.79 -15.49
CA HIS A 179 13.22 -2.91 -14.62
C HIS A 179 14.32 -3.76 -15.26
N TYR A 180 14.18 -4.10 -16.54
CA TYR A 180 15.19 -4.84 -17.29
C TYR A 180 16.52 -4.08 -17.38
N SER A 181 16.47 -2.76 -17.62
CA SER A 181 17.66 -1.91 -17.68
C SER A 181 18.38 -1.82 -16.33
N ASN A 182 17.64 -1.57 -15.24
CA ASN A 182 18.19 -1.52 -13.88
C ASN A 182 18.83 -2.84 -13.48
N ALA A 183 18.22 -3.95 -13.90
CA ALA A 183 18.71 -5.28 -13.64
C ALA A 183 20.05 -5.56 -14.34
N LYS A 184 20.27 -4.99 -15.54
CA LYS A 184 21.54 -5.07 -16.28
C LYS A 184 22.61 -4.16 -15.67
N ASP A 185 22.26 -2.95 -15.27
CA ASP A 185 23.17 -2.01 -14.59
C ASP A 185 23.71 -2.60 -13.28
N ASN A 186 22.87 -3.25 -12.47
CA ASN A 186 23.29 -3.90 -11.23
C ASN A 186 24.29 -5.06 -11.47
N GLU A 187 24.10 -5.87 -12.51
CA GLU A 187 25.05 -6.92 -12.89
C GLU A 187 26.41 -6.34 -13.31
N GLN A 188 26.40 -5.27 -14.09
CA GLN A 188 27.62 -4.57 -14.51
C GLN A 188 28.37 -3.98 -13.31
N LYS A 189 27.67 -3.32 -12.38
CA LYS A 189 28.26 -2.80 -11.14
C LYS A 189 28.90 -3.90 -10.30
N LEU A 190 28.26 -5.07 -10.19
CA LEU A 190 28.81 -6.22 -9.47
C LEU A 190 30.08 -6.74 -10.15
N SER A 191 30.05 -6.89 -11.48
CA SER A 191 31.21 -7.36 -12.26
C SER A 191 32.41 -6.41 -12.19
N MET A 192 32.18 -5.09 -12.19
CA MET A 192 33.24 -4.09 -12.05
C MET A 192 33.92 -4.12 -10.68
N VAL A 193 33.18 -4.41 -9.61
CA VAL A 193 33.75 -4.53 -8.26
C VAL A 193 34.53 -5.83 -8.11
N MET A 194 34.00 -6.95 -8.63
CA MET A 194 34.76 -8.22 -8.68
C MET A 194 36.04 -8.08 -9.52
N ALA A 195 35.98 -7.40 -10.67
CA ALA A 195 37.14 -7.14 -11.52
C ALA A 195 38.19 -6.20 -10.91
N ARG A 196 37.78 -5.33 -9.97
CA ARG A 196 38.69 -4.47 -9.20
C ARG A 196 39.42 -5.20 -8.07
N GLY A 197 39.23 -6.51 -7.91
CA GLY A 197 39.91 -7.31 -6.90
C GLY A 197 39.44 -7.02 -5.47
N ILE A 198 38.29 -6.35 -5.30
CA ILE A 198 37.60 -6.32 -4.02
C ILE A 198 36.95 -7.68 -3.89
N GLU A 199 37.65 -8.62 -3.26
CA GLU A 199 37.04 -9.87 -2.82
C GLU A 199 35.85 -9.52 -1.94
N LEU A 200 34.64 -9.79 -2.44
CA LEU A 200 33.45 -9.91 -1.59
C LEU A 200 33.62 -11.22 -0.81
N SER A 201 34.60 -11.26 0.08
CA SER A 201 34.85 -12.41 0.94
C SER A 201 33.59 -12.63 1.76
N SER A 202 33.14 -13.89 1.78
CA SER A 202 32.05 -14.37 2.62
C SER A 202 32.38 -14.32 4.12
N ASP A 203 33.53 -13.75 4.52
CA ASP A 203 33.89 -13.53 5.91
C ASP A 203 33.38 -12.18 6.44
N THR A 204 32.11 -12.26 6.79
CA THR A 204 31.24 -11.58 7.77
C THR A 204 31.85 -10.72 8.92
N ALA A 205 33.16 -10.46 9.06
CA ALA A 205 33.72 -9.78 10.25
C ALA A 205 34.46 -8.45 10.03
N GLY A 206 34.77 -8.04 8.78
CA GLY A 206 35.71 -6.93 8.53
C GLY A 206 35.13 -5.54 8.20
N ILE A 207 33.85 -5.44 7.81
CA ILE A 207 33.19 -4.15 7.50
C ILE A 207 32.22 -3.81 8.65
N GLY A 208 32.77 -3.77 9.85
CA GLY A 208 32.04 -3.59 11.11
C GLY A 208 31.96 -2.15 11.60
N THR A 209 32.65 -1.19 10.97
CA THR A 209 32.86 0.13 11.57
C THR A 209 32.29 1.29 10.77
N VAL A 210 31.13 1.14 10.13
CA VAL A 210 30.38 2.33 9.66
C VAL A 210 28.89 2.08 9.78
N LEU A 211 28.36 2.33 10.97
CA LEU A 211 27.10 3.02 11.26
C LEU A 211 26.71 2.68 12.70
N LEU A 212 26.79 3.69 13.56
CA LEU A 212 26.38 3.71 14.96
C LEU A 212 25.12 2.87 15.20
N ASP A 213 25.24 1.93 16.12
CA ASP A 213 24.13 1.35 16.87
C ASP A 213 23.56 2.45 17.78
N PRO A 214 22.25 2.75 17.77
CA PRO A 214 21.68 3.67 18.73
C PRO A 214 21.31 2.89 19.99
N GLU A 215 22.30 2.35 20.74
CA GLU A 215 22.21 1.94 22.15
C GLU A 215 23.43 1.09 22.57
N ASP A 216 24.57 1.73 22.92
CA ASP A 216 25.40 1.26 24.06
C ASP A 216 26.42 2.34 24.49
N PRO A 217 26.26 3.00 25.65
CA PRO A 217 27.25 3.93 26.17
C PRO A 217 28.18 3.17 27.13
N ARG A 218 29.32 2.66 26.64
CA ARG A 218 30.56 2.44 27.41
C ARG A 218 31.63 1.72 26.57
N ASN A 219 32.51 2.48 25.92
CA ASN A 219 33.96 2.27 26.02
C ASN A 219 34.72 3.37 25.26
N SER A 220 35.37 4.24 26.04
CA SER A 220 36.38 5.20 25.62
C SER A 220 37.74 4.50 25.49
N GLY A 221 38.44 4.70 24.37
CA GLY A 221 39.82 4.26 24.21
C GLY A 221 40.39 4.53 22.82
N ASP A 222 40.93 5.74 22.68
CA ASP A 222 42.06 6.17 21.85
C ASP A 222 41.99 6.16 20.32
N ALA A 223 42.44 7.31 19.80
CA ALA A 223 42.25 7.85 18.48
C ALA A 223 43.35 7.44 17.50
N GLU A 224 42.97 7.17 16.24
CA GLU A 224 43.72 7.66 15.09
C GLU A 224 42.78 8.16 13.98
N ASN A 225 43.16 9.31 13.43
CA ASN A 225 42.46 10.08 12.41
C ASN A 225 42.15 9.25 11.16
N ILE A 226 40.86 8.99 10.90
CA ILE A 226 40.38 8.79 9.53
C ILE A 226 39.36 9.88 9.23
N ASN A 227 39.82 10.80 8.38
CA ASN A 227 39.09 11.93 7.87
C ASN A 227 37.97 11.46 6.93
N VAL A 228 36.78 12.06 7.10
CA VAL A 228 35.60 12.03 6.24
C VAL A 228 34.79 10.73 6.21
N THR A 229 33.70 10.78 6.96
CA THR A 229 32.43 10.07 6.84
C THR A 229 31.92 10.03 5.38
N SER A 230 32.40 9.11 4.55
CA SER A 230 31.75 8.86 3.26
C SER A 230 30.61 7.87 3.47
N GLN A 231 29.44 8.38 3.85
CA GLN A 231 28.21 7.60 3.69
C GLN A 231 28.15 7.13 2.23
N ALA A 232 28.04 5.81 2.02
CA ALA A 232 28.00 5.23 0.68
C ALA A 232 26.88 5.90 -0.13
N LYS A 233 27.24 6.44 -1.30
CA LYS A 233 26.30 7.24 -2.10
C LYS A 233 25.15 6.35 -2.61
N PRO A 234 23.88 6.80 -2.54
CA PRO A 234 22.76 6.05 -3.11
C PRO A 234 23.01 5.69 -4.58
N GLY A 235 22.80 4.42 -4.93
CA GLY A 235 23.05 3.88 -6.28
C GLY A 235 24.44 3.29 -6.52
N THR A 236 25.35 3.40 -5.55
CA THR A 236 26.66 2.71 -5.53
C THR A 236 26.53 1.29 -4.99
N LEU A 237 27.37 0.36 -5.43
CA LEU A 237 27.34 -1.03 -4.94
C LEU A 237 27.53 -1.13 -3.42
N GLU A 238 28.42 -0.33 -2.83
CA GLU A 238 28.63 -0.26 -1.38
C GLU A 238 27.34 0.07 -0.61
N PHE A 239 26.53 1.00 -1.15
CA PHE A 239 25.23 1.33 -0.57
C PHE A 239 24.25 0.17 -0.69
N ILE A 240 24.22 -0.51 -1.84
CA ILE A 240 23.35 -1.67 -2.06
C ILE A 240 23.73 -2.83 -1.11
N VAL A 241 25.02 -3.09 -0.92
CA VAL A 241 25.52 -4.12 0.03
C VAL A 241 25.19 -3.74 1.48
N ALA A 242 25.36 -2.48 1.86
CA ALA A 242 25.00 -2.00 3.19
C ALA A 242 23.49 -2.14 3.47
N VAL A 243 22.64 -1.82 2.49
CA VAL A 243 21.19 -2.03 2.58
C VAL A 243 20.86 -3.52 2.66
N GLU A 244 21.51 -4.37 1.85
CA GLU A 244 21.29 -5.81 1.88
C GLU A 244 21.62 -6.42 3.25
N LYS A 245 22.67 -5.95 3.93
CA LYS A 245 23.02 -6.47 5.25
C LYS A 245 21.90 -6.24 6.27
N ARG A 246 21.28 -5.05 6.25
CA ARG A 246 20.28 -4.61 7.23
C ARG A 246 18.85 -5.07 6.93
N ARG A 247 18.49 -5.19 5.65
CA ARG A 247 17.11 -5.51 5.26
C ARG A 247 16.67 -6.90 5.71
N SER A 248 15.37 -7.06 5.91
CA SER A 248 14.75 -8.31 6.35
C SER A 248 14.68 -9.38 5.27
N ILE A 249 14.46 -8.99 4.01
CA ILE A 249 14.40 -9.93 2.88
C ILE A 249 15.72 -9.87 2.12
N LYS A 250 16.42 -11.01 2.02
CA LYS A 250 17.59 -11.12 1.15
C LYS A 250 17.15 -11.28 -0.30
N VAL A 251 17.59 -10.35 -1.14
CA VAL A 251 17.23 -10.23 -2.55
C VAL A 251 18.43 -10.49 -3.45
N PHE A 252 19.66 -10.36 -2.96
CA PHE A 252 20.84 -10.80 -3.70
C PHE A 252 20.75 -12.31 -3.98
N GLY A 253 20.93 -12.67 -5.25
CA GLY A 253 20.79 -14.06 -5.72
C GLY A 253 19.36 -14.50 -6.00
N SER A 254 18.34 -13.68 -5.71
CA SER A 254 16.96 -13.99 -6.07
C SER A 254 16.70 -13.79 -7.57
N SER A 255 15.84 -14.62 -8.14
CA SER A 255 15.52 -14.54 -9.56
C SER A 255 14.65 -13.31 -9.86
N LYS A 256 15.05 -12.53 -10.88
CA LYS A 256 14.33 -11.32 -11.32
C LYS A 256 12.90 -11.64 -11.78
N LEU A 257 12.70 -12.85 -12.31
CA LEU A 257 11.38 -13.36 -12.71
C LEU A 257 10.45 -13.57 -11.52
N PHE A 258 10.98 -13.98 -10.36
CA PHE A 258 10.19 -14.12 -9.15
C PHE A 258 9.63 -12.78 -8.67
N GLY A 259 10.48 -11.74 -8.62
CA GLY A 259 10.04 -10.38 -8.30
C GLY A 259 8.95 -9.88 -9.25
N LEU A 260 9.14 -10.06 -10.56
CA LEU A 260 8.14 -9.67 -11.57
C LEU A 260 6.84 -10.48 -11.45
N GLY A 261 6.92 -11.77 -11.13
CA GLY A 261 5.77 -12.64 -10.87
C GLY A 261 4.94 -12.16 -9.67
N LEU A 262 5.59 -11.74 -8.59
CA LEU A 262 4.91 -11.14 -7.43
C LEU A 262 4.21 -9.82 -7.81
N VAL A 263 4.87 -8.96 -8.58
CA VAL A 263 4.26 -7.71 -9.08
C VAL A 263 2.99 -8.02 -9.89
N PHE A 264 3.07 -8.99 -10.80
CA PHE A 264 1.92 -9.36 -11.61
C PHE A 264 0.76 -9.92 -10.76
N LEU A 265 1.07 -10.80 -9.81
CA LEU A 265 0.06 -11.37 -8.93
C LEU A 265 -0.60 -10.30 -8.05
N ALA A 266 0.18 -9.37 -7.47
CA ALA A 266 -0.35 -8.26 -6.69
C ALA A 266 -1.28 -7.37 -7.52
N GLY A 267 -0.86 -6.99 -8.74
CA GLY A 267 -1.69 -6.18 -9.63
C GLY A 267 -3.00 -6.88 -10.01
N LEU A 268 -2.99 -8.21 -10.19
CA LEU A 268 -4.21 -8.97 -10.46
C LEU A 268 -5.17 -8.93 -9.27
N CYS A 269 -4.67 -9.13 -8.05
CA CYS A 269 -5.47 -9.02 -6.83
C CYS A 269 -6.09 -7.62 -6.69
N PHE A 270 -5.31 -6.55 -6.87
CA PHE A 270 -5.81 -5.18 -6.81
C PHE A 270 -6.86 -4.87 -7.88
N SER A 271 -6.74 -5.48 -9.06
CA SER A 271 -7.70 -5.29 -10.16
C SER A 271 -9.12 -5.78 -9.84
N LEU A 272 -9.26 -6.71 -8.91
CA LEU A 272 -10.54 -7.30 -8.53
C LEU A 272 -11.26 -6.50 -7.43
N PHE A 273 -10.54 -5.67 -6.68
CA PHE A 273 -11.10 -4.91 -5.56
C PHE A 273 -12.16 -3.89 -6.01
N ALA A 274 -11.82 -3.02 -6.96
CA ALA A 274 -12.74 -1.97 -7.41
C ALA A 274 -14.03 -2.53 -8.05
N PRO A 275 -13.97 -3.59 -8.89
CA PRO A 275 -15.18 -4.27 -9.36
C PRO A 275 -16.01 -4.92 -8.26
N ALA A 276 -15.38 -5.55 -7.28
CA ALA A 276 -16.10 -6.15 -6.17
C ALA A 276 -16.85 -5.09 -5.36
N ILE A 277 -16.20 -3.96 -5.02
CA ILE A 277 -16.88 -2.88 -4.30
C ILE A 277 -18.00 -2.27 -5.12
N ASN A 278 -17.76 -1.99 -6.40
CA ASN A 278 -18.79 -1.41 -7.27
C ASN A 278 -20.03 -2.31 -7.33
N LEU A 279 -19.83 -3.62 -7.51
CA LEU A 279 -20.92 -4.59 -7.49
C LEU A 279 -21.61 -4.67 -6.12
N ALA A 280 -20.85 -4.65 -5.02
CA ALA A 280 -21.41 -4.67 -3.67
C ALA A 280 -22.26 -3.42 -3.35
N THR A 281 -21.96 -2.27 -3.94
CA THR A 281 -22.67 -1.01 -3.66
C THR A 281 -23.78 -0.68 -4.64
N ASN A 282 -23.72 -1.19 -5.87
CA ASN A 282 -24.66 -0.82 -6.94
C ASN A 282 -25.86 -1.78 -7.04
N ASP A 283 -25.82 -2.93 -6.34
CA ASP A 283 -26.92 -3.91 -6.23
C ASP A 283 -27.82 -3.68 -4.98
N GLN A 284 -27.81 -2.46 -4.41
CA GLN A 284 -28.80 -2.00 -3.41
C GLN A 284 -29.88 -1.15 -4.06
#